data_AF-A0A9X5XAH5-F1
#
_entry.id   AF-A0A9X5XAH5-F1
#
_cell.length_a   1.000
_cell.length_b   1.000
_cell.length_c   1.000
_cell.angle_alpha   90.00
_cell.angle_beta   90.00
_cell.angle_gamma   90.00
#
_symmetry.space_group_name_H-M   'P 1'
#
loop_
_entity.id
_entity.type
_entity.pdbx_description
1 polymer ?
#
loop_
_entity_poly.entity_id
_entity_poly.type
_entity_poly.pdbx_seq_one_letter_code
_entity_poly.pdbx_strand_id
1 'polypeptide(L)'
;MFVESPDAIAELRELVDQRLQTRPADYIWGFRTLLAIEGQFHWSAAVGDFSDDFYEVACPHCSLNVTIAIGGYGYYSACRDWDAGDVDRRDLRPVSVAELHGMGRWMYDLAVRDGQDRLAEGITYLMGRAECPRCASVFHVADEYAAANLPPMLSV
;
A
#
# COMPACT_ATOMS: atom_id res chain seq x y z
N MET A 1 -30.11 11.83 3.65
CA MET A 1 -28.89 12.59 3.96
C MET A 1 -28.34 11.96 5.23
N PHE A 2 -27.32 11.12 5.12
CA PHE A 2 -26.63 10.62 6.31
C PHE A 2 -25.96 11.82 6.95
N VAL A 3 -26.40 12.20 8.15
CA VAL A 3 -25.66 13.17 8.95
C VAL A 3 -24.40 12.41 9.37
N GLU A 4 -23.25 12.77 8.78
CA GLU A 4 -21.97 12.32 9.29
C GLU A 4 -21.92 12.69 10.77
N SER A 5 -21.81 11.69 11.63
CA SER A 5 -21.63 11.88 13.07
C SER A 5 -20.14 11.65 13.33
N PRO A 6 -19.34 12.72 13.51
CA PRO A 6 -17.91 12.58 13.79
C PRO A 6 -17.66 11.70 15.02
N ASP A 7 -18.55 11.79 16.01
CA ASP A 7 -18.49 10.99 17.23
C ASP A 7 -18.67 9.49 16.94
N ALA A 8 -19.63 9.13 16.09
CA ALA A 8 -19.84 7.73 15.70
C ALA A 8 -18.67 7.17 14.87
N ILE A 9 -18.05 7.99 14.01
CA ILE A 9 -16.86 7.61 13.24
C ILE A 9 -15.66 7.42 14.17
N ALA A 10 -15.49 8.32 15.15
CA ALA A 10 -14.43 8.21 16.15
C ALA A 10 -14.61 6.95 17.01
N GLU A 11 -15.83 6.67 17.49
CA GLU A 11 -16.16 5.46 18.25
C GLU A 11 -15.88 4.20 17.42
N LEU A 12 -16.30 4.17 16.15
CA LEU A 12 -16.02 3.06 15.26
C LEU A 12 -14.51 2.84 15.08
N ARG A 13 -13.73 3.92 14.90
CA ARG A 13 -12.27 3.85 14.79
C ARG A 13 -11.65 3.21 16.02
N GLU A 14 -12.05 3.64 17.22
CA GLU A 14 -11.55 3.10 18.48
C GLU A 14 -11.90 1.61 18.64
N LEU A 15 -13.13 1.21 18.29
CA LEU A 15 -13.57 -0.19 18.35
C LEU A 15 -12.79 -1.08 17.38
N VAL A 16 -12.50 -0.59 16.17
CA VAL A 16 -11.70 -1.33 15.18
C VAL A 16 -10.24 -1.44 15.65
N ASP A 17 -9.66 -0.36 16.16
CA ASP A 17 -8.28 -0.35 16.67
C ASP A 17 -8.11 -1.35 17.83
N GLN A 18 -9.05 -1.36 18.78
CA GLN A 18 -9.06 -2.35 19.87
C GLN A 18 -9.20 -3.79 19.35
N ARG A 19 -9.95 -3.99 18.26
CA ARG A 19 -10.15 -5.31 17.68
C ARG A 19 -8.88 -5.87 17.04
N LEU A 20 -8.02 -5.02 16.47
CA LEU A 20 -6.73 -5.45 15.90
C LEU A 20 -5.88 -6.22 16.92
N GLN A 21 -5.80 -5.70 18.14
CA GLN A 21 -4.99 -6.28 19.21
C GLN A 21 -5.60 -7.55 19.81
N THR A 22 -6.92 -7.74 19.69
CA THR A 22 -7.64 -8.86 20.31
C THR A 22 -7.95 -10.00 19.33
N ARG A 23 -7.83 -9.76 18.02
CA ARG A 23 -8.10 -10.76 16.95
C ARG A 23 -7.02 -10.72 15.85
N PRO A 24 -5.81 -11.25 16.12
CA PRO A 24 -4.71 -11.20 15.16
C PRO A 24 -4.98 -11.95 13.86
N ALA A 25 -5.84 -12.99 13.87
CA ALA A 25 -6.23 -13.71 12.66
C ALA A 25 -6.99 -12.82 11.64
N ASP A 26 -7.66 -11.78 12.12
CA ASP A 26 -8.45 -10.85 11.30
C ASP A 26 -7.69 -9.51 11.08
N TYR A 27 -6.40 -9.45 11.43
CA TYR A 27 -5.67 -8.18 11.53
C TYR A 27 -5.75 -7.35 10.24
N ILE A 28 -5.48 -7.97 9.09
CA ILE A 28 -5.49 -7.26 7.80
C ILE A 28 -6.86 -6.65 7.48
N TRP A 29 -7.95 -7.31 7.88
CA TRP A 29 -9.31 -6.79 7.67
C TRP A 29 -9.58 -5.57 8.54
N GLY A 30 -9.18 -5.61 9.81
CA GLY A 30 -9.26 -4.45 10.70
C GLY A 30 -8.39 -3.29 10.18
N PHE A 31 -7.19 -3.60 9.71
CA PHE A 31 -6.23 -2.61 9.22
C PHE A 31 -6.77 -1.88 7.98
N ARG A 32 -7.30 -2.63 7.01
CA ARG A 32 -8.02 -2.09 5.85
C ARG A 32 -9.25 -1.26 6.27
N THR A 33 -9.97 -1.71 7.29
CA THR A 33 -11.13 -0.97 7.81
C THR A 33 -10.72 0.39 8.39
N LEU A 34 -9.62 0.47 9.14
CA LEU A 34 -9.09 1.76 9.61
C LEU A 34 -8.66 2.65 8.45
N LEU A 35 -8.04 2.09 7.40
CA LEU A 35 -7.70 2.86 6.20
C LEU A 35 -8.95 3.45 5.53
N ALA A 36 -10.04 2.70 5.45
CA ALA A 36 -11.30 3.21 4.93
C ALA A 36 -11.88 4.35 5.80
N ILE A 37 -11.80 4.22 7.12
CA ILE A 37 -12.23 5.27 8.06
C ILE A 37 -11.39 6.55 7.89
N GLU A 38 -10.08 6.41 7.66
CA GLU A 38 -9.16 7.53 7.38
C GLU A 38 -9.20 8.01 5.91
N GLY A 39 -10.22 7.59 5.15
CA GLY A 39 -10.46 8.03 3.75
C GLY A 39 -9.47 7.47 2.72
N GLN A 40 -8.59 6.54 3.10
CA GLN A 40 -7.62 5.88 2.22
C GLN A 40 -8.26 4.69 1.49
N PHE A 41 -9.33 4.93 0.74
CA PHE A 41 -10.11 3.86 0.11
C PHE A 41 -9.31 2.98 -0.86
N HIS A 42 -8.40 3.59 -1.63
CA HIS A 42 -7.51 2.88 -2.54
C HIS A 42 -6.59 1.89 -1.79
N TRP A 43 -6.02 2.30 -0.65
CA TRP A 43 -5.24 1.40 0.19
C TRP A 43 -6.09 0.39 0.94
N SER A 44 -7.28 0.77 1.41
CA SER A 44 -8.24 -0.16 2.01
C SER A 44 -8.61 -1.30 1.06
N ALA A 45 -8.69 -1.03 -0.25
CA ALA A 45 -9.02 -2.03 -1.24
C ALA A 45 -7.83 -2.92 -1.62
N ALA A 46 -6.60 -2.40 -1.54
CA ALA A 46 -5.44 -3.00 -2.17
C ALA A 46 -4.43 -3.63 -1.19
N VAL A 47 -4.09 -2.95 -0.08
CA VAL A 47 -2.98 -3.35 0.80
C VAL A 47 -3.25 -4.71 1.42
N GLY A 48 -2.50 -5.75 1.08
CA GLY A 48 -2.59 -7.06 1.73
C GLY A 48 -1.71 -7.15 2.97
N ASP A 49 -1.49 -8.39 3.44
CA ASP A 49 -0.53 -8.67 4.51
C ASP A 49 0.91 -8.80 3.99
N PHE A 50 1.12 -8.54 2.69
CA PHE A 50 2.37 -8.71 1.96
C PHE A 50 2.90 -10.16 2.02
N SER A 51 2.03 -11.15 2.14
CA SER A 51 2.41 -12.56 1.94
C SER A 51 2.77 -12.83 0.48
N ASP A 52 2.05 -12.25 -0.48
CA ASP A 52 2.31 -12.37 -1.92
C ASP A 52 1.70 -11.24 -2.77
N ASP A 53 1.70 -10.01 -2.24
CA ASP A 53 1.04 -8.86 -2.86
C ASP A 53 1.67 -8.45 -4.20
N PHE A 54 0.79 -8.11 -5.15
CA PHE A 54 1.16 -7.50 -6.43
C PHE A 54 0.38 -6.21 -6.67
N TYR A 55 1.08 -5.22 -7.21
CA TYR A 55 0.50 -3.95 -7.65
C TYR A 55 0.86 -3.70 -9.10
N GLU A 56 -0.07 -3.12 -9.85
CA GLU A 56 0.19 -2.63 -11.21
C GLU A 56 0.22 -1.11 -11.18
N VAL A 57 1.31 -0.53 -11.68
CA VAL A 57 1.52 0.92 -11.73
C VAL A 57 2.07 1.32 -13.08
N ALA A 58 1.58 2.42 -13.64
CA ALA A 58 2.13 2.96 -14.87
C ALA A 58 3.45 3.67 -14.57
N CYS A 59 4.49 3.42 -15.37
CA CYS A 59 5.70 4.21 -15.30
C CYS A 59 5.39 5.66 -15.72
N PRO A 60 5.71 6.68 -14.90
CA PRO A 60 5.37 8.07 -15.21
C PRO A 60 6.13 8.63 -16.41
N HIS A 61 7.22 7.97 -16.84
CA HIS A 61 8.05 8.40 -17.96
C HIS A 61 7.70 7.75 -19.30
N CYS A 62 7.39 6.46 -19.33
CA CYS A 62 7.14 5.74 -20.58
C CYS A 62 5.79 5.01 -20.63
N SER A 63 4.95 5.19 -19.62
CA SER A 63 3.60 4.61 -19.51
C SER A 63 3.54 3.09 -19.61
N LEU A 64 4.68 2.40 -19.45
CA LEU A 64 4.70 0.95 -19.32
C LEU A 64 3.93 0.57 -18.05
N ASN A 65 3.01 -0.39 -18.14
CA ASN A 65 2.43 -0.99 -16.95
C ASN A 65 3.49 -1.89 -16.27
N VAL A 66 3.94 -1.50 -15.10
CA VAL A 66 4.99 -2.16 -14.33
C VAL A 66 4.34 -2.96 -13.22
N THR A 67 4.66 -4.25 -13.14
CA THR A 67 4.28 -5.10 -12.02
C THR A 67 5.22 -4.83 -10.85
N ILE A 68 4.67 -4.60 -9.66
CA ILE A 68 5.39 -4.46 -8.40
C ILE A 68 5.04 -5.65 -7.53
N ALA A 69 6.02 -6.47 -7.18
CA ALA A 69 5.86 -7.59 -6.27
C ALA A 69 6.44 -7.24 -4.90
N ILE A 70 5.68 -7.49 -3.83
CA ILE A 70 6.11 -7.29 -2.43
C ILE A 70 5.66 -8.49 -1.61
N GLY A 71 6.61 -9.32 -1.16
CA GLY A 71 6.33 -10.44 -0.27
C GLY A 71 7.04 -11.73 -0.69
N GLY A 72 6.34 -12.86 -0.60
CA GLY A 72 6.89 -14.21 -0.76
C GLY A 72 7.50 -14.51 -2.14
N TYR A 73 7.10 -13.77 -3.20
CA TYR A 73 7.71 -13.88 -4.52
C TYR A 73 8.96 -13.02 -4.72
N GLY A 74 9.26 -12.14 -3.76
CA GLY A 74 10.36 -11.18 -3.79
C GLY A 74 9.89 -9.73 -3.72
N TYR A 75 10.86 -8.82 -3.81
CA TYR A 75 10.66 -7.37 -3.76
C TYR A 75 11.21 -6.74 -5.03
N TYR A 76 10.41 -6.71 -6.11
CA TYR A 76 10.89 -6.26 -7.41
C TYR A 76 9.83 -5.50 -8.23
N SER A 77 10.29 -4.73 -9.21
CA SER A 77 9.51 -4.27 -10.35
C SER A 77 9.83 -5.10 -11.60
N ALA A 78 8.85 -5.34 -12.46
CA ALA A 78 9.01 -6.19 -13.65
C ALA A 78 8.10 -5.79 -14.82
N CYS A 79 8.44 -6.26 -16.02
CA CYS A 79 7.53 -6.33 -17.15
C CYS A 79 6.71 -7.62 -17.02
N ARG A 80 5.38 -7.55 -17.14
CA ARG A 80 4.55 -8.75 -17.23
C ARG A 80 4.55 -9.28 -18.66
N ASP A 81 5.13 -10.46 -18.85
CA ASP A 81 4.97 -11.27 -20.04
C ASP A 81 3.87 -12.33 -19.81
N TRP A 82 3.06 -12.60 -20.83
CA TRP A 82 1.94 -13.54 -20.72
C TRP A 82 2.40 -14.98 -20.56
N ASP A 83 3.47 -15.38 -21.26
CA ASP A 83 3.96 -16.76 -21.29
C ASP A 83 5.10 -16.97 -20.28
N ALA A 84 5.97 -15.99 -20.11
CA ALA A 84 7.15 -16.06 -19.25
C ALA A 84 6.95 -15.48 -17.84
N GLY A 85 5.80 -14.84 -17.57
CA GLY A 85 5.53 -14.17 -16.30
C GLY A 85 6.35 -12.89 -16.14
N ASP A 86 6.82 -12.62 -14.92
CA ASP A 86 7.54 -11.38 -14.61
C ASP A 86 9.00 -11.44 -15.09
N VAL A 87 9.31 -10.68 -16.15
CA VAL A 87 10.63 -10.58 -16.78
C VAL A 87 11.29 -9.22 -16.51
N ASP A 88 12.60 -9.13 -16.75
CA ASP A 88 13.41 -7.92 -16.55
C ASP A 88 13.33 -7.33 -15.14
N ARG A 89 13.32 -8.20 -14.12
CA ARG A 89 13.15 -7.81 -12.72
C ARG A 89 14.21 -6.81 -12.25
N ARG A 90 13.78 -5.79 -11.51
CA ARG A 90 14.63 -4.81 -10.81
C ARG A 90 14.27 -4.80 -9.34
N ASP A 91 15.26 -4.78 -8.46
CA ASP A 91 15.02 -4.75 -7.02
C ASP A 91 14.31 -3.45 -6.60
N LEU A 92 13.31 -3.58 -5.74
CA LEU A 92 12.71 -2.43 -5.08
C LEU A 92 13.66 -1.84 -4.04
N ARG A 93 13.53 -0.53 -3.83
CA ARG A 93 14.30 0.21 -2.82
C ARG A 93 13.34 0.62 -1.71
N PRO A 94 13.43 0.03 -0.51
CA PRO A 94 12.57 0.43 0.59
C PRO A 94 12.90 1.87 0.99
N VAL A 95 11.88 2.62 1.42
CA VAL A 95 12.11 3.91 2.07
C VAL A 95 12.61 3.67 3.49
N SER A 96 13.53 4.51 3.98
CA SER A 96 13.95 4.39 5.37
C SER A 96 12.81 4.78 6.30
N VAL A 97 12.75 4.15 7.48
CA VAL A 97 11.70 4.44 8.48
C VAL A 97 11.72 5.91 8.92
N ALA A 98 12.89 6.55 8.93
CA ALA A 98 13.04 7.96 9.26
C ALA A 98 12.45 8.91 8.19
N GLU A 99 12.34 8.45 6.94
CA GLU A 99 11.79 9.22 5.82
C GLU A 99 10.27 8.97 5.63
N LEU A 100 9.70 7.98 6.33
CA LEU A 100 8.25 7.76 6.33
C LEU A 100 7.53 8.96 6.96
N HIS A 101 6.47 9.41 6.28
CA HIS A 101 5.63 10.52 6.70
C HIS A 101 4.16 10.24 6.34
N GLY A 102 3.24 11.06 6.88
CA GLY A 102 1.80 10.98 6.60
C GLY A 102 1.22 9.58 6.84
N MET A 103 0.39 9.12 5.91
CA MET A 103 -0.26 7.81 6.01
C MET A 103 0.72 6.63 5.94
N GLY A 104 1.83 6.76 5.20
CA GLY A 104 2.86 5.72 5.17
C GLY A 104 3.50 5.49 6.54
N ARG A 105 3.78 6.58 7.27
CA ARG A 105 4.29 6.49 8.65
C ARG A 105 3.25 5.91 9.60
N TRP A 106 2.01 6.38 9.50
CA TRP A 106 0.92 5.90 10.35
C TRP A 106 0.68 4.39 10.18
N MET A 107 0.66 3.91 8.94
CA MET A 107 0.53 2.48 8.64
C MET A 107 1.66 1.66 9.23
N TYR A 108 2.91 2.13 9.08
CA TYR A 108 4.09 1.46 9.61
C TYR A 108 4.06 1.39 11.14
N ASP A 109 3.80 2.52 11.81
CA ASP A 109 3.78 2.60 13.28
C ASP A 109 2.68 1.70 13.86
N LEU A 110 1.51 1.64 13.21
CA LEU A 110 0.41 0.76 13.60
C LEU A 110 0.81 -0.73 13.49
N ALA A 111 1.39 -1.13 12.36
CA ALA A 111 1.87 -2.49 12.15
C ALA A 111 2.94 -2.89 13.18
N VAL A 112 3.89 -2.00 13.47
CA VAL A 112 4.94 -2.23 14.48
C VAL A 112 4.34 -2.33 15.89
N ARG A 113 3.44 -1.42 16.26
CA ARG A 113 2.75 -1.42 17.57
C ARG A 113 2.09 -2.78 17.85
N ASP A 114 1.49 -3.36 16.83
CA ASP A 114 0.73 -4.60 16.94
C ASP A 114 1.51 -5.87 16.54
N GLY A 115 2.84 -5.76 16.38
CA GLY A 115 3.75 -6.88 16.15
C GLY A 115 3.65 -7.54 14.76
N GLN A 116 3.19 -6.79 13.75
CA GLN A 116 3.02 -7.26 12.39
C GLN A 116 4.26 -6.97 11.54
N ASP A 117 5.36 -7.68 11.81
CA ASP A 117 6.68 -7.39 11.20
C ASP A 117 6.66 -7.43 9.66
N ARG A 118 6.02 -8.44 9.06
CA ARG A 118 5.90 -8.55 7.60
C ARG A 118 5.15 -7.36 7.00
N LEU A 119 4.07 -6.95 7.65
CA LEU A 119 3.28 -5.81 7.20
C LEU A 119 4.11 -4.52 7.28
N ALA A 120 4.80 -4.31 8.41
CA ALA A 120 5.68 -3.17 8.61
C ALA A 120 6.80 -3.12 7.54
N GLU A 121 7.46 -4.26 7.27
CA GLU A 121 8.46 -4.36 6.21
C GLU A 121 7.88 -4.04 4.83
N GLY A 122 6.76 -4.69 4.46
CA GLY A 122 6.09 -4.46 3.18
C GLY A 122 5.69 -3.00 2.95
N ILE A 123 5.25 -2.29 4.02
CA ILE A 123 4.95 -0.86 3.96
C ILE A 123 6.18 -0.04 3.54
N THR A 124 7.39 -0.39 3.99
CA THR A 124 8.61 0.33 3.57
C THR A 124 8.90 0.18 2.08
N TYR A 125 8.52 -0.95 1.48
CA TYR A 125 8.66 -1.17 0.04
C TYR A 125 7.53 -0.50 -0.74
N LEU A 126 6.29 -0.56 -0.24
CA LEU A 126 5.15 0.12 -0.84
C LEU A 126 5.33 1.64 -0.89
N MET A 127 5.88 2.21 0.19
CA MET A 127 6.25 3.64 0.28
C MET A 127 7.63 3.94 -0.33
N GLY A 128 8.31 2.90 -0.82
CA GLY A 128 9.63 2.96 -1.41
C GLY A 128 9.61 3.35 -2.89
N ARG A 129 10.67 2.95 -3.59
CA ARG A 129 10.90 3.27 -5.00
C ARG A 129 11.05 2.01 -5.85
N ALA A 130 10.51 2.08 -7.05
CA ALA A 130 10.68 1.10 -8.11
C ALA A 130 11.49 1.69 -9.27
N GLU A 131 12.15 0.82 -10.03
CA GLU A 131 12.81 1.18 -11.29
C GLU A 131 12.05 0.56 -12.46
N CYS A 132 11.69 1.36 -13.47
CA CYS A 132 11.04 0.87 -14.67
C CYS A 132 11.98 -0.04 -15.47
N PRO A 133 11.63 -1.31 -15.71
CA PRO A 133 12.50 -2.23 -16.44
C PRO A 133 12.85 -1.80 -17.86
N ARG A 134 12.00 -0.98 -18.50
CA ARG A 134 12.16 -0.52 -19.89
C ARG A 134 13.00 0.75 -20.03
N CYS A 135 12.73 1.78 -19.22
CA CYS A 135 13.37 3.09 -19.37
C CYS A 135 14.29 3.48 -18.21
N ALA A 136 14.44 2.61 -17.20
CA ALA A 136 15.23 2.82 -15.98
C ALA A 136 14.83 4.05 -15.15
N SER A 137 13.68 4.68 -15.46
CA SER A 137 13.13 5.76 -14.62
C SER A 137 12.76 5.20 -13.25
N VAL A 138 13.15 5.91 -12.20
CA VAL A 138 12.84 5.57 -10.81
C VAL A 138 11.67 6.42 -10.32
N PHE A 139 10.69 5.79 -9.70
CA PHE A 139 9.47 6.45 -9.23
C PHE A 139 9.01 5.86 -7.89
N HIS A 140 8.14 6.59 -7.19
CA HIS A 140 7.55 6.14 -5.92
C HIS A 140 6.35 5.24 -6.20
N VAL A 141 6.35 4.03 -5.62
CA VAL A 141 5.29 3.03 -5.89
C VAL A 141 3.93 3.54 -5.45
N ALA A 142 3.85 4.05 -4.20
CA ALA A 142 2.62 4.57 -3.63
C ALA A 142 2.02 5.73 -4.43
N ASP A 143 2.85 6.64 -4.94
CA ASP A 143 2.39 7.81 -5.69
C ASP A 143 1.73 7.40 -7.02
N GLU A 144 2.38 6.52 -7.79
CA GLU A 144 1.83 6.05 -9.07
C GLU A 144 0.59 5.18 -8.87
N TYR A 145 0.55 4.36 -7.82
CA TYR A 145 -0.63 3.58 -7.49
C TYR A 145 -1.81 4.49 -7.10
N ALA A 146 -1.56 5.50 -6.25
CA ALA A 146 -2.56 6.46 -5.84
C ALA A 146 -3.06 7.28 -7.04
N ALA A 147 -2.18 7.73 -7.93
CA ALA A 147 -2.55 8.46 -9.14
C ALA A 147 -3.51 7.67 -10.05
N ALA A 148 -3.37 6.34 -10.10
CA ALA A 148 -4.23 5.46 -10.91
C ALA A 148 -5.54 5.06 -10.20
N ASN A 149 -5.59 5.09 -8.86
CA ASN A 149 -6.70 4.52 -8.09
C ASN A 149 -7.48 5.52 -7.23
N LEU A 150 -6.97 6.75 -7.07
CA LEU A 150 -7.74 7.82 -6.46
C LEU A 150 -8.79 8.32 -7.46
N PRO A 151 -10.05 8.53 -7.02
CA PRO A 151 -11.03 9.19 -7.86
C PRO A 151 -10.50 10.59 -8.25
N PRO A 152 -10.75 11.05 -9.49
CA PRO A 152 -10.37 12.40 -9.88
C PRO A 152 -11.01 13.36 -8.90
N MET A 153 -10.22 14.32 -8.39
CA MET A 153 -10.76 15.35 -7.51
C MET A 153 -11.89 16.05 -8.27
N LEU A 154 -13.13 15.81 -7.84
CA LEU A 154 -14.27 16.58 -8.30
C LEU A 154 -14.01 18.01 -7.81
N SER A 155 -13.69 18.92 -8.73
CA SER A 155 -13.69 20.34 -8.44
C SER A 155 -15.12 20.72 -8.02
N VAL A 156 -15.32 20.95 -6.72
CA VAL A 156 -16.53 21.58 -6.18
C VAL A 156 -16.33 23.09 -6.22
#